data_AF-A0A535GBA2-F1
#
_entry.id   AF-A0A535GBA2-F1
#
_cell.length_a   1.000
_cell.length_b   1.000
_cell.length_c   1.000
_cell.angle_alpha   90.00
_cell.angle_beta   90.00
_cell.angle_gamma   90.00
#
_symmetry.space_group_name_H-M   'P 1'
#
loop_
_entity.id
_entity.type
_entity.pdbx_description
1 polymer ?
#
loop_
_entity_poly.entity_id
_entity_poly.type
_entity_poly.pdbx_seq_one_letter_code
_entity_poly.pdbx_strand_id
1 'polypeptide(L)'
;MAEAKTAIANKPVWVDLSTTDAAAAREFYSKVFGWKVEVSPDPQYGGYGMAKVAGTQVAGIGPKMSPEAPTAWSIYIGADDADDLARKVEAAGGKAIAPPFDVGDQGRMAAFQDPSGAVISAWQPRAMNSSMPVGDANTFGWAELSARGVDKAIP
;
A
#
# COMPACT_ATOMS: atom_id res chain seq x y z
N MET A 1 -19.99 12.16 7.83
CA MET A 1 -18.52 12.41 7.87
C MET A 1 -17.77 11.44 8.79
N ALA A 2 -18.37 10.92 9.87
CA ALA A 2 -17.76 9.86 10.69
C ALA A 2 -17.83 8.45 10.05
N GLU A 3 -18.84 8.16 9.23
CA GLU A 3 -19.06 6.83 8.63
C GLU A 3 -18.02 6.42 7.57
N ALA A 4 -17.42 7.36 6.83
CA ALA A 4 -16.43 7.03 5.80
C ALA A 4 -15.07 6.61 6.39
N LYS A 5 -14.70 7.15 7.57
CA LYS A 5 -13.47 6.74 8.28
C LYS A 5 -13.51 5.28 8.68
N THR A 6 -14.66 4.80 9.15
CA THR A 6 -14.86 3.41 9.58
C THR A 6 -14.93 2.44 8.41
N ALA A 7 -15.32 2.90 7.22
CA ALA A 7 -15.62 2.02 6.09
C ALA A 7 -14.41 1.27 5.53
N ILE A 8 -13.18 1.73 5.78
CA ILE A 8 -11.97 1.10 5.24
C ILE A 8 -10.96 0.62 6.30
N ALA A 9 -11.15 0.97 7.57
CA ALA A 9 -10.30 0.51 8.65
C ALA A 9 -10.32 -1.03 8.77
N ASN A 10 -9.18 -1.62 9.14
CA ASN A 10 -9.01 -3.04 9.46
C ASN A 10 -9.23 -4.04 8.30
N LYS A 11 -9.03 -3.61 7.05
CA LYS A 11 -9.00 -4.51 5.88
C LYS A 11 -7.99 -4.04 4.84
N PRO A 12 -7.58 -4.88 3.87
CA PRO A 12 -6.81 -4.43 2.72
C PRO A 12 -7.56 -3.35 1.94
N VAL A 13 -6.93 -2.22 1.73
CA VAL A 13 -7.54 -1.06 1.05
C VAL A 13 -6.83 -0.70 -0.24
N TRP A 14 -5.55 -1.03 -0.35
CA TRP A 14 -4.75 -0.66 -1.50
C TRP A 14 -3.56 -1.60 -1.68
N VAL A 15 -3.06 -1.69 -2.91
CA VAL A 15 -1.76 -2.29 -3.23
C VAL A 15 -0.99 -1.40 -4.17
N ASP A 16 0.33 -1.33 -3.98
CA ASP A 16 1.19 -0.70 -4.96
C ASP A 16 2.55 -1.37 -5.12
N LEU A 17 3.15 -1.14 -6.27
CA LEU A 17 4.50 -1.56 -6.59
C LEU A 17 5.45 -0.38 -6.44
N SER A 18 6.44 -0.53 -5.57
CA SER A 18 7.63 0.31 -5.55
C SER A 18 8.74 -0.38 -6.34
N THR A 19 9.32 0.29 -7.34
CA THR A 19 10.33 -0.30 -8.23
C THR A 19 11.41 0.69 -8.66
N THR A 20 12.57 0.20 -9.10
CA THR A 20 13.65 1.03 -9.66
C THR A 20 13.33 1.58 -11.05
N ASP A 21 12.45 0.91 -11.80
CA ASP A 21 12.01 1.34 -13.12
C ASP A 21 10.48 1.29 -13.21
N ALA A 22 9.86 2.38 -12.75
CA ALA A 22 8.42 2.49 -12.69
C ALA A 22 7.79 2.57 -14.09
N ALA A 23 8.49 3.16 -15.06
CA ALA A 23 7.98 3.25 -16.44
C ALA A 23 7.88 1.86 -17.06
N ALA A 24 8.97 1.07 -17.01
CA ALA A 24 8.97 -0.29 -17.54
C ALA A 24 7.95 -1.19 -16.82
N ALA A 25 7.81 -1.07 -15.50
CA ALA A 25 6.81 -1.82 -14.75
C ALA A 25 5.38 -1.49 -15.20
N ARG A 26 5.05 -0.22 -15.42
CA ARG A 26 3.72 0.19 -15.92
C ARG A 26 3.41 -0.42 -17.27
N GLU A 27 4.36 -0.36 -18.21
CA GLU A 27 4.18 -0.99 -19.52
C GLU A 27 3.96 -2.50 -19.41
N PHE A 28 4.75 -3.16 -18.57
CA PHE A 28 4.64 -4.60 -18.35
C PHE A 28 3.25 -4.98 -17.80
N TYR A 29 2.82 -4.37 -16.69
CA TYR A 29 1.52 -4.70 -16.08
C TYR A 29 0.33 -4.25 -16.94
N SER A 30 0.49 -3.20 -17.76
CA SER A 30 -0.53 -2.83 -18.76
C SER A 30 -0.71 -3.93 -19.80
N LYS A 31 0.37 -4.58 -20.25
CA LYS A 31 0.30 -5.71 -21.21
C LYS A 31 -0.26 -6.97 -20.57
N VAL A 32 0.08 -7.25 -19.31
CA VAL A 32 -0.33 -8.48 -18.60
C VAL A 32 -1.79 -8.42 -18.17
N PHE A 33 -2.22 -7.31 -17.56
CA PHE A 33 -3.54 -7.19 -16.94
C PHE A 33 -4.51 -6.28 -17.70
N GLY A 34 -4.07 -5.68 -18.81
CA GLY A 34 -4.87 -4.70 -19.55
C GLY A 34 -5.09 -3.39 -18.79
N TRP A 35 -4.27 -3.11 -17.78
CA TRP A 35 -4.38 -1.90 -16.97
C TRP A 35 -4.09 -0.65 -17.79
N LYS A 36 -4.88 0.40 -17.56
CA LYS A 36 -4.55 1.76 -18.00
C LYS A 36 -3.88 2.47 -16.84
N VAL A 37 -2.63 2.90 -17.02
CA VAL A 37 -1.91 3.60 -15.96
C VAL A 37 -1.85 5.10 -16.24
N GLU A 38 -2.36 5.90 -15.32
CA GLU A 38 -2.30 7.36 -15.36
C GLU A 38 -1.26 7.85 -14.36
N VAL A 39 -0.22 8.52 -14.84
CA VAL A 39 0.83 9.08 -13.97
C VAL A 39 0.37 10.43 -13.45
N SER A 40 0.46 10.62 -12.14
CA SER A 40 0.16 11.92 -11.53
C SER A 40 1.11 12.99 -12.09
N PRO A 41 0.58 14.12 -12.62
CA PRO A 41 1.42 15.22 -13.08
C PRO A 41 2.01 16.03 -11.93
N ASP A 42 1.45 15.89 -10.72
CA ASP A 42 1.90 16.63 -9.55
C ASP A 42 3.23 16.04 -9.03
N PRO A 43 4.31 16.84 -9.00
CA PRO A 43 5.62 16.40 -8.54
C PRO A 43 5.64 15.87 -7.11
N GLN A 44 4.69 16.27 -6.26
CA GLN A 44 4.63 15.81 -4.87
C GLN A 44 4.47 14.28 -4.76
N TYR A 45 3.88 13.64 -5.77
CA TYR A 45 3.68 12.18 -5.80
C TYR A 45 4.83 11.44 -6.49
N GLY A 46 5.94 12.11 -6.81
CA GLY A 46 7.15 11.45 -7.32
C GLY A 46 6.94 10.65 -8.60
N GLY A 47 5.95 11.03 -9.41
CA GLY A 47 5.58 10.29 -10.62
C GLY A 47 4.86 8.98 -10.35
N TYR A 48 4.14 8.81 -9.22
CA TYR A 48 3.26 7.67 -8.96
C TYR A 48 2.21 7.48 -10.06
N GLY A 49 2.03 6.23 -10.51
CA GLY A 49 1.07 5.84 -11.53
C GLY A 49 -0.14 5.13 -10.92
N MET A 50 -1.33 5.60 -11.24
CA MET A 50 -2.61 5.01 -10.85
C MET A 50 -3.08 4.03 -11.93
N ALA A 51 -3.05 2.73 -11.65
CA ALA A 51 -3.53 1.71 -12.56
C ALA A 51 -5.05 1.56 -12.45
N LYS A 52 -5.72 1.41 -13.61
CA LYS A 52 -7.17 1.31 -13.72
C LYS A 52 -7.62 0.17 -14.63
N VAL A 53 -8.74 -0.45 -14.26
CA VAL A 53 -9.54 -1.36 -15.10
C VAL A 53 -10.94 -0.79 -15.24
N ALA A 54 -11.40 -0.61 -16.48
CA ALA A 54 -12.72 -0.02 -16.77
C ALA A 54 -13.00 1.31 -16.02
N GLY A 55 -11.96 2.12 -15.80
CA GLY A 55 -12.05 3.41 -15.09
C GLY A 55 -11.92 3.33 -13.56
N THR A 56 -11.97 2.11 -12.99
CA THR A 56 -11.81 1.87 -11.54
C THR A 56 -10.35 1.72 -11.19
N GLN A 57 -9.90 2.37 -10.11
CA GLN A 57 -8.54 2.27 -9.59
C GLN A 57 -8.30 0.89 -8.97
N VAL A 58 -7.22 0.20 -9.37
CA VAL A 58 -6.95 -1.19 -8.95
C VAL A 58 -5.59 -1.38 -8.27
N ALA A 59 -4.61 -0.52 -8.54
CA ALA A 59 -3.27 -0.58 -7.97
C ALA A 59 -2.50 0.71 -8.21
N GLY A 60 -1.42 0.91 -7.46
CA GLY A 60 -0.40 1.91 -7.72
C GLY A 60 0.90 1.33 -8.29
N ILE A 61 1.64 2.11 -9.05
CA ILE A 61 3.00 1.77 -9.50
C ILE A 61 3.86 3.03 -9.43
N GLY A 62 4.86 3.06 -8.54
CA GLY A 62 5.72 4.21 -8.29
C GLY A 62 7.21 3.85 -8.22
N PRO A 63 8.09 4.86 -8.26
CA PRO A 63 9.49 4.65 -7.93
C PRO A 63 9.64 4.28 -6.45
N LYS A 64 10.76 3.67 -6.09
CA LYS A 64 11.10 3.46 -4.69
C LYS A 64 11.22 4.79 -3.94
N MET A 65 10.76 4.80 -2.70
CA MET A 65 10.95 5.95 -1.80
C MET A 65 12.38 6.09 -1.29
N SER A 66 13.14 4.98 -1.22
CA SER A 66 14.57 5.00 -0.93
C SER A 66 15.33 4.01 -1.83
N PRO A 67 16.60 4.26 -2.17
CA PRO A 67 17.40 3.34 -2.98
C PRO A 67 17.55 1.93 -2.39
N GLU A 68 17.55 1.83 -1.07
CA GLU A 68 17.79 0.62 -0.26
C GLU A 68 16.51 -0.22 -0.12
N ALA A 69 15.34 0.38 -0.31
CA ALA A 69 14.08 -0.34 -0.28
C ALA A 69 14.05 -1.42 -1.38
N PRO A 70 13.47 -2.61 -1.14
CA PRO A 70 13.34 -3.63 -2.16
C PRO A 70 12.39 -3.19 -3.27
N THR A 71 12.53 -3.80 -4.46
CA THR A 71 11.45 -3.74 -5.46
C THR A 71 10.39 -4.73 -5.01
N ALA A 72 9.22 -4.24 -4.59
CA ALA A 72 8.20 -5.08 -3.98
C ALA A 72 6.80 -4.50 -4.15
N TRP A 73 5.81 -5.40 -4.18
CA TRP A 73 4.42 -5.06 -3.95
C TRP A 73 4.18 -4.87 -2.46
N SER A 74 3.53 -3.77 -2.09
CA SER A 74 3.07 -3.47 -0.74
C SER A 74 1.56 -3.59 -0.66
N ILE A 75 1.06 -4.10 0.46
CA ILE A 75 -0.37 -4.14 0.77
C ILE A 75 -0.62 -3.20 1.93
N TYR A 76 -1.65 -2.37 1.78
CA TYR A 76 -2.05 -1.39 2.78
C TYR A 76 -3.30 -1.87 3.50
N ILE A 77 -3.24 -1.94 4.82
CA ILE A 77 -4.41 -2.12 5.68
C ILE A 77 -4.92 -0.74 6.10
N GLY A 78 -6.23 -0.51 6.00
CA GLY A 78 -6.81 0.75 6.45
C GLY A 78 -6.65 0.93 7.97
N ALA A 79 -6.27 2.13 8.41
CA ALA A 79 -6.08 2.47 9.81
C ALA A 79 -6.81 3.76 10.18
N ASP A 80 -7.38 3.82 11.38
CA ASP A 80 -8.02 5.06 11.88
C ASP A 80 -6.99 6.12 12.27
N ASP A 81 -5.88 5.67 12.86
CA ASP A 81 -4.76 6.48 13.34
C ASP A 81 -3.45 5.72 13.10
N ALA A 82 -2.64 6.23 12.16
CA ALA A 82 -1.37 5.59 11.82
C ALA A 82 -0.30 5.77 12.91
N ASP A 83 -0.34 6.85 13.68
CA ASP A 83 0.60 7.11 14.78
C ASP A 83 0.32 6.17 15.96
N ASP A 84 -0.96 5.95 16.29
CA ASP A 84 -1.34 4.97 17.30
C ASP A 84 -0.99 3.54 16.90
N LEU A 85 -1.23 3.19 15.63
CA LEU A 85 -0.87 1.88 15.09
C LEU A 85 0.65 1.65 15.15
N ALA A 86 1.47 2.66 14.82
CA ALA A 86 2.92 2.55 14.91
C ALA A 86 3.38 2.23 16.36
N ARG A 87 2.80 2.91 17.36
CA ARG A 87 3.09 2.61 18.78
C ARG A 87 2.73 1.18 19.16
N LYS A 88 1.58 0.67 18.67
CA LYS A 88 1.15 -0.72 18.91
C LYS A 88 2.10 -1.73 18.27
N VAL A 89 2.56 -1.47 17.05
CA VAL A 89 3.53 -2.32 16.35
C VAL A 89 4.84 -2.39 17.14
N GLU A 90 5.38 -1.25 17.58
CA GLU A 90 6.61 -1.20 18.38
C GLU A 90 6.45 -1.90 19.73
N ALA A 91 5.32 -1.70 20.42
CA ALA A 91 5.03 -2.39 21.67
C ALA A 91 4.92 -3.91 21.52
N ALA A 92 4.53 -4.40 20.32
CA ALA A 92 4.47 -5.81 19.98
C ALA A 92 5.80 -6.38 19.45
N GLY A 93 6.90 -5.61 19.49
CA GLY A 93 8.22 -6.05 19.04
C GLY A 93 8.48 -5.92 17.54
N GLY A 94 7.55 -5.31 16.80
CA GLY A 94 7.76 -4.91 15.41
C GLY A 94 8.55 -3.61 15.28
N LYS A 95 8.71 -3.14 14.04
CA LYS A 95 9.43 -1.91 13.70
C LYS A 95 8.64 -1.04 12.72
N ALA A 96 8.60 0.26 12.94
CA ALA A 96 8.20 1.23 11.92
C ALA A 96 9.37 1.51 10.97
N ILE A 97 9.47 0.74 9.88
CA ILE A 97 10.53 0.90 8.86
C ILE A 97 10.30 2.14 8.00
N ALA A 98 9.05 2.59 7.88
CA ALA A 98 8.70 3.94 7.47
C ALA A 98 7.69 4.50 8.49
N PRO A 99 8.10 5.44 9.37
CA PRO A 99 7.21 6.07 10.33
C PRO A 99 6.03 6.78 9.65
N PRO A 100 4.88 6.97 10.32
CA PRO A 100 3.71 7.57 9.70
C PRO A 100 3.95 8.98 9.12
N PHE A 101 3.69 9.17 7.82
CA PHE A 101 3.83 10.47 7.14
C PHE A 101 2.64 10.78 6.23
N ASP A 102 2.46 12.07 5.94
CA ASP A 102 1.41 12.56 5.05
C ASP A 102 1.74 12.30 3.57
N VAL A 103 0.77 11.79 2.82
CA VAL A 103 0.83 11.69 1.36
C VAL A 103 -0.11 12.75 0.80
N GLY A 104 0.40 13.99 0.76
CA GLY A 104 -0.39 15.16 0.38
C GLY A 104 -1.68 15.27 1.20
N ASP A 105 -2.78 15.50 0.50
CA ASP A 105 -4.14 15.49 1.05
C ASP A 105 -4.85 14.13 0.95
N GLN A 106 -4.20 13.13 0.36
CA GLN A 106 -4.78 11.81 0.08
C GLN A 106 -4.98 10.99 1.36
N GLY A 107 -3.99 11.03 2.26
CA GLY A 107 -4.01 10.27 3.49
C GLY A 107 -2.68 10.30 4.22
N ARG A 108 -2.51 9.40 5.18
CA ARG A 108 -1.22 9.09 5.81
C ARG A 108 -0.86 7.65 5.57
N MET A 109 0.42 7.38 5.39
CA MET A 109 0.93 6.04 5.24
C MET A 109 2.03 5.73 6.24
N ALA A 110 2.20 4.44 6.53
CA ALA A 110 3.30 3.89 7.31
C ALA A 110 3.66 2.51 6.76
N ALA A 111 4.90 2.07 6.98
CA ALA A 111 5.32 0.70 6.70
C ALA A 111 5.93 0.07 7.95
N PHE A 112 5.49 -1.14 8.24
CA PHE A 112 5.84 -1.89 9.44
C PHE A 112 6.53 -3.20 9.07
N GLN A 113 7.49 -3.60 9.89
CA GLN A 113 8.11 -4.92 9.84
C GLN A 113 7.76 -5.68 11.13
N ASP A 114 7.23 -6.89 10.99
CA ASP A 114 6.96 -7.78 12.12
C ASP A 114 8.25 -8.47 12.64
N PRO A 115 8.22 -9.15 13.80
CA PRO A 115 9.41 -9.84 14.34
C PRO A 115 10.00 -10.94 13.43
N SER A 116 9.21 -11.48 12.49
CA SER A 116 9.65 -12.47 11.51
C SER A 116 10.32 -11.84 10.28
N GLY A 117 10.18 -10.52 10.12
CA GLY A 117 10.73 -9.74 9.01
C GLY A 117 9.72 -9.41 7.92
N ALA A 118 8.46 -9.82 8.05
CA ALA A 118 7.43 -9.54 7.07
C ALA A 118 7.04 -8.05 7.09
N VAL A 119 6.74 -7.50 5.92
CA VAL A 119 6.40 -6.08 5.77
C VAL A 119 4.93 -5.93 5.42
N ILE A 120 4.25 -5.02 6.12
CA ILE A 120 2.89 -4.59 5.81
C ILE A 120 2.77 -3.09 5.96
N SER A 121 1.95 -2.45 5.13
CA SER A 121 1.73 -1.01 5.17
C SER A 121 0.38 -0.68 5.79
N ALA A 122 0.27 0.53 6.34
CA ALA A 122 -0.98 1.09 6.79
C ALA A 122 -1.36 2.32 5.97
N TRP A 123 -2.66 2.51 5.77
CA TRP A 123 -3.22 3.68 5.12
C TRP A 123 -4.30 4.30 6.00
N GLN A 124 -4.08 5.53 6.45
CA GLN A 124 -5.10 6.32 7.12
C GLN A 124 -5.73 7.28 6.10
N PRO A 125 -7.00 7.06 5.72
CA PRO A 125 -7.63 7.80 4.62
C PRO A 125 -7.88 9.27 4.93
N ARG A 126 -7.74 10.11 3.90
CA ARG A 126 -8.29 11.47 3.83
C ARG A 126 -9.08 11.62 2.52
N ALA A 127 -8.49 12.23 1.47
CA ALA A 127 -9.15 12.34 0.17
C ALA A 127 -9.27 10.97 -0.54
N MET A 128 -8.25 10.11 -0.45
CA MET A 128 -8.31 8.73 -0.94
C MET A 128 -8.89 7.83 0.16
N ASN A 129 -10.21 7.71 0.14
CA ASN A 129 -11.00 7.03 1.18
C ASN A 129 -11.80 5.82 0.67
N SER A 130 -11.57 5.42 -0.59
CA SER A 130 -12.15 4.21 -1.18
C SER A 130 -11.13 3.09 -1.21
N SER A 131 -11.57 1.84 -1.02
CA SER A 131 -10.73 0.67 -1.23
C SER A 131 -10.67 0.28 -2.70
N MET A 132 -9.56 -0.34 -3.13
CA MET A 132 -9.50 -1.05 -4.41
C MET A 132 -10.59 -2.14 -4.49
N PRO A 133 -11.09 -2.47 -5.70
CA PRO A 133 -11.95 -3.62 -5.91
C PRO A 133 -11.18 -4.92 -5.63
N VAL A 134 -11.91 -5.95 -5.19
CA VAL A 134 -11.36 -7.27 -4.85
C VAL A 134 -12.19 -8.36 -5.51
N GLY A 135 -11.54 -9.35 -6.11
CA GLY A 135 -12.17 -10.57 -6.64
C GLY A 135 -12.64 -10.51 -8.09
N ASP A 136 -12.63 -9.33 -8.71
CA ASP A 136 -12.89 -9.18 -10.14
C ASP A 136 -11.64 -9.49 -10.99
N ALA A 137 -11.84 -9.82 -12.26
CA ALA A 137 -10.75 -10.08 -13.19
C ALA A 137 -9.77 -8.90 -13.25
N ASN A 138 -8.47 -9.20 -13.22
CA ASN A 138 -7.38 -8.21 -13.26
C ASN A 138 -7.39 -7.21 -12.09
N THR A 139 -8.03 -7.54 -10.97
CA THR A 139 -7.99 -6.75 -9.73
C THR A 139 -7.24 -7.52 -8.63
N PHE A 140 -7.11 -6.93 -7.45
CA PHE A 140 -6.54 -7.63 -6.31
C PHE A 140 -7.39 -8.86 -5.95
N GLY A 141 -6.76 -10.01 -5.80
CA GLY A 141 -7.44 -11.25 -5.42
C GLY A 141 -7.21 -11.59 -3.95
N TRP A 142 -5.94 -11.80 -3.60
CA TRP A 142 -5.53 -12.28 -2.29
C TRP A 142 -4.10 -11.85 -1.99
N ALA A 143 -3.76 -11.78 -0.70
CA ALA A 143 -2.40 -11.64 -0.21
C ALA A 143 -2.10 -12.73 0.80
N GLU A 144 -0.91 -13.34 0.67
CA GLU A 144 -0.48 -14.41 1.55
C GLU A 144 0.86 -14.04 2.20
N LEU A 145 0.93 -14.20 3.52
CA LEU A 145 2.19 -14.16 4.25
C LEU A 145 2.80 -15.56 4.28
N SER A 146 3.85 -15.75 3.49
CA SER A 146 4.71 -16.93 3.56
C SER A 146 5.97 -16.59 4.37
N ALA A 147 5.97 -16.88 5.67
CA ALA A 147 7.10 -16.61 6.56
C ALA A 147 7.67 -17.89 7.20
N ARG A 148 8.99 -17.92 7.43
CA ARG A 148 9.62 -18.96 8.25
C ARG A 148 9.49 -18.58 9.72
N GLY A 149 9.16 -19.57 10.57
CA GLY A 149 9.01 -19.34 12.01
C GLY A 149 7.81 -18.46 12.34
N VAL A 150 6.66 -18.74 11.70
CA VAL A 150 5.38 -18.04 11.94
C VAL A 150 5.00 -17.98 13.43
N ASP A 151 5.46 -18.95 14.23
CA ASP A 151 5.30 -18.95 15.69
C ASP A 151 5.89 -17.70 16.36
N LYS A 152 6.89 -17.04 15.73
CA LYS A 152 7.48 -15.78 16.21
C LYS A 152 6.67 -14.54 15.86
N ALA A 153 5.67 -14.68 14.99
CA ALA A 153 4.76 -13.61 14.61
C ALA A 153 3.47 -13.60 15.46
N ILE A 154 3.32 -14.55 16.38
CA ILE A 154 2.21 -14.60 17.34
C ILE A 154 2.60 -13.75 18.57
N PRO A 155 1.75 -12.79 19.00
CA PRO A 155 1.99 -12.00 20.21
C PRO A 155 2.13 -12.83 21.49
#